data_AF-A0A2C7A971-F1
#
_entry.id   AF-A0A2C7A971-F1
#
_cell.length_a   1.000
_cell.length_b   1.000
_cell.length_c   1.000
_cell.angle_alpha   90.00
_cell.angle_beta   90.00
_cell.angle_gamma   90.00
#
_symmetry.space_group_name_H-M   'P 1'
#
loop_
_entity.id
_entity.type
_entity.pdbx_description
1 polymer ?
#
loop_
_entity_poly.entity_id
_entity_poly.type
_entity_poly.pdbx_seq_one_letter_code
_entity_poly.pdbx_strand_id
1 'polypeptide(L)'
;MRSLMAALAFWLAAATPAPAAAQNRFWLANQSGQAIESAYVSPSRLSNWGPDILGSSVLPPGEQVHVTPQAPDCVLDIRVRYQGGREEERRNVNACGLSRVAFGGGAGATVRGGGAGGSISRGAGDPSFSFANRTEWTIRELYVSPSTERGWGRDRLGDDTLDPGHDRWIGLPSGRGCAVDMKVVYMNGQSRERRGVETCSRADYGWR
;
A
#
# COMPACT_ATOMS: atom_id res chain seq x y z
N MET A 1 -58.89 27.66 35.92
CA MET A 1 -57.70 27.20 36.66
C MET A 1 -56.78 26.48 35.69
N ARG A 2 -55.53 26.93 35.60
CA ARG A 2 -54.56 26.64 34.52
C ARG A 2 -53.77 25.38 34.89
N SER A 3 -53.79 24.34 34.06
CA SER A 3 -52.93 23.17 34.22
C SER A 3 -51.79 23.19 33.21
N LEU A 4 -50.57 23.03 33.74
CA LEU A 4 -49.27 23.25 33.13
C LEU A 4 -48.88 22.11 32.16
N MET A 5 -48.37 22.47 30.97
CA MET A 5 -47.65 21.56 30.07
C MET A 5 -46.21 21.38 30.58
N ALA A 6 -45.81 20.15 30.90
CA ALA A 6 -44.43 19.79 31.17
C ALA A 6 -43.74 19.40 29.84
N ALA A 7 -42.79 20.22 29.38
CA ALA A 7 -41.96 19.92 28.23
C ALA A 7 -40.72 19.12 28.67
N LEU A 8 -40.63 17.85 28.28
CA LEU A 8 -39.41 17.05 28.40
C LEU A 8 -38.41 17.47 27.31
N ALA A 9 -37.29 18.08 27.70
CA ALA A 9 -36.18 18.37 26.81
C ALA A 9 -35.29 17.12 26.67
N PHE A 10 -35.32 16.47 25.51
CA PHE A 10 -34.36 15.43 25.13
C PHE A 10 -33.00 16.07 24.82
N TRP A 11 -32.00 15.81 25.67
CA TRP A 11 -30.60 16.14 25.41
C TRP A 11 -30.02 15.14 24.40
N LEU A 12 -29.82 15.56 23.14
CA LEU A 12 -29.00 14.82 22.19
C LEU A 12 -27.52 15.09 22.51
N ALA A 13 -26.83 14.10 23.06
CA ALA A 13 -25.37 14.12 23.16
C ALA A 13 -24.78 13.99 21.75
N ALA A 14 -24.23 15.07 21.22
CA ALA A 14 -23.45 15.04 19.98
C ALA A 14 -22.11 14.34 20.26
N ALA A 15 -21.94 13.12 19.75
CA ALA A 15 -20.65 12.46 19.72
C ALA A 15 -19.74 13.24 18.76
N THR A 16 -18.74 13.95 19.30
CA THR A 16 -17.71 14.57 18.48
C THR A 16 -16.77 13.48 17.96
N PRO A 17 -16.53 13.40 16.64
CA PRO A 17 -15.51 12.49 16.12
C PRO A 17 -14.15 12.94 16.65
N ALA A 18 -13.47 12.06 17.39
CA ALA A 18 -12.09 12.29 17.79
C ALA A 18 -11.21 12.33 16.53
N PRO A 19 -10.21 13.23 16.45
CA PRO A 19 -9.26 13.22 15.36
C PRO A 19 -8.58 11.86 15.31
N ALA A 20 -8.56 11.21 14.15
CA ALA A 20 -7.76 10.02 13.95
C ALA A 20 -6.29 10.42 14.19
N ALA A 21 -5.72 9.98 15.30
CA ALA A 21 -4.31 10.21 15.59
C ALA A 21 -3.49 9.71 14.39
N ALA A 22 -2.57 10.52 13.88
CA ALA A 22 -1.60 10.06 12.90
C ALA A 22 -0.85 8.87 13.50
N GLN A 23 -0.96 7.70 12.87
CA GLN A 23 -0.43 6.46 13.41
C GLN A 23 0.83 6.15 12.61
N ASN A 24 2.01 6.21 13.24
CA ASN A 24 3.26 5.78 12.62
C ASN A 24 3.44 4.25 12.65
N ARG A 25 2.33 3.51 12.68
CA ARG A 25 2.27 2.05 12.73
C ARG A 25 1.79 1.51 11.40
N PHE A 26 2.44 0.46 10.93
CA PHE A 26 2.25 -0.06 9.58
C PHE A 26 2.69 -1.51 9.48
N TRP A 27 2.24 -2.19 8.43
CA TRP A 27 2.67 -3.52 8.06
C TRP A 27 3.95 -3.46 7.25
N LEU A 28 5.00 -4.16 7.67
CA LEU A 28 6.14 -4.46 6.80
C LEU A 28 5.84 -5.78 6.11
N ALA A 29 5.76 -5.79 4.79
CA ALA A 29 5.45 -6.97 3.99
C ALA A 29 6.67 -7.45 3.20
N ASN A 30 6.91 -8.76 3.25
CA ASN A 30 7.91 -9.40 2.42
C ASN A 30 7.27 -9.82 1.09
N GLN A 31 7.48 -9.02 0.05
CA GLN A 31 7.07 -9.32 -1.31
C GLN A 31 8.23 -9.85 -2.16
N SER A 32 9.34 -10.26 -1.54
CA SER A 32 10.43 -10.93 -2.23
C SER A 32 10.20 -12.44 -2.30
N GLY A 33 10.98 -13.13 -3.13
CA GLY A 33 11.08 -14.60 -3.11
C GLY A 33 11.99 -15.17 -1.99
N GLN A 34 12.53 -14.35 -1.09
CA GLN A 34 13.45 -14.77 -0.03
C GLN A 34 12.92 -14.42 1.36
N ALA A 35 13.16 -15.24 2.38
CA ALA A 35 12.81 -14.87 3.75
C ALA A 35 13.61 -13.64 4.21
N ILE A 36 12.98 -12.74 4.96
CA ILE A 36 13.66 -11.65 5.68
C ILE A 36 14.05 -12.20 7.05
N GLU A 37 15.35 -12.20 7.35
CA GLU A 37 15.90 -12.70 8.62
C GLU A 37 15.94 -11.62 9.69
N SER A 38 16.11 -10.36 9.30
CA SER A 38 16.11 -9.23 10.23
C SER A 38 15.47 -8.00 9.60
N ALA A 39 14.75 -7.23 10.41
CA ALA A 39 14.19 -5.94 10.01
C ALA A 39 14.46 -4.87 11.07
N TYR A 40 14.82 -3.67 10.63
CA TYR A 40 15.16 -2.55 11.48
C TYR A 40 14.31 -1.33 11.10
N VAL A 41 13.77 -0.65 12.10
CA VAL A 41 12.98 0.58 11.92
C VAL A 41 13.54 1.62 12.88
N SER A 42 13.86 2.81 12.38
CA SER A 42 14.46 3.87 13.19
C SER A 42 14.01 5.25 12.70
N PRO A 43 13.83 6.24 13.58
CA PRO A 43 13.62 7.63 13.16
C PRO A 43 14.73 8.09 12.21
N SER A 44 14.40 8.73 11.09
CA SER A 44 15.39 9.16 10.09
C SER A 44 16.39 10.20 10.59
N ARG A 45 16.11 10.84 11.74
CA ARG A 45 17.05 11.73 12.43
C ARG A 45 18.19 11.00 13.17
N LEU A 46 18.10 9.68 13.32
CA LEU A 46 19.12 8.86 13.96
C LEU A 46 20.01 8.21 12.90
N SER A 47 21.32 8.26 13.12
CA SER A 47 22.30 7.61 12.25
C SER A 47 22.48 6.12 12.55
N ASN A 48 22.16 5.69 13.77
CA ASN A 48 22.30 4.31 14.22
C ASN A 48 20.96 3.57 14.14
N TRP A 49 21.01 2.32 13.70
CA TRP A 49 19.85 1.43 13.66
C TRP A 49 19.52 0.90 15.06
N GLY A 50 18.21 0.82 15.34
CA GLY A 50 17.68 0.15 16.53
C GLY A 50 17.79 -1.38 16.47
N PRO A 51 17.19 -2.10 17.45
CA PRO A 51 17.18 -3.55 17.47
C PRO A 51 16.37 -4.13 16.31
N ASP A 52 16.58 -5.42 16.04
CA ASP A 52 15.76 -6.19 15.11
C ASP A 52 14.34 -6.34 15.64
N ILE A 53 13.35 -5.98 14.83
CA ILE A 53 11.94 -6.06 15.19
C ILE A 53 11.35 -7.48 15.05
N LEU A 54 12.05 -8.40 14.37
CA LEU A 54 11.61 -9.80 14.20
C LEU A 54 12.07 -10.72 15.34
N GLY A 55 13.11 -10.31 16.09
CA GLY A 55 13.65 -11.09 17.21
C GLY A 55 14.27 -12.41 16.73
N SER A 56 13.74 -13.54 17.19
CA SER A 56 14.19 -14.88 16.78
C SER A 56 13.41 -15.46 15.59
N SER A 57 12.45 -14.71 15.06
CA SER A 57 11.59 -15.14 13.95
C SER A 57 12.13 -14.61 12.62
N VAL A 58 11.71 -15.23 11.53
CA VAL A 58 11.91 -14.70 10.17
C VAL A 58 10.57 -14.28 9.60
N LEU A 59 10.58 -13.42 8.59
CA LEU A 59 9.39 -13.05 7.82
C LEU A 59 9.43 -13.74 6.44
N PRO A 60 8.67 -14.84 6.24
CA PRO A 60 8.66 -15.58 4.97
C PRO A 60 8.17 -14.74 3.77
N PRO A 61 8.47 -15.16 2.53
CA PRO A 61 7.84 -14.61 1.33
C PRO A 61 6.31 -14.58 1.44
N GLY A 62 5.68 -13.48 1.03
CA GLY A 62 4.22 -13.28 1.06
C GLY A 62 3.65 -12.84 2.41
N GLU A 63 4.42 -12.97 3.49
CA GLU A 63 3.97 -12.64 4.85
C GLU A 63 4.20 -11.15 5.21
N GLN A 64 3.56 -10.72 6.29
CA GLN A 64 3.72 -9.37 6.84
C GLN A 64 3.81 -9.33 8.37
N VAL A 65 4.55 -8.36 8.90
CA VAL A 65 4.67 -8.10 10.34
C VAL A 65 4.15 -6.70 10.67
N HIS A 66 3.44 -6.56 11.80
CA HIS A 66 2.95 -5.27 12.24
C HIS A 66 4.02 -4.51 13.01
N VAL A 67 4.38 -3.32 12.54
CA VAL A 67 5.39 -2.46 13.12
C VAL A 67 4.73 -1.41 13.99
N THR A 68 5.16 -1.35 15.26
CA THR A 68 4.78 -0.29 16.21
C THR A 68 6.06 0.38 16.72
N PRO A 69 6.53 1.46 16.08
CA PRO A 69 7.73 2.16 16.53
C PRO A 69 7.56 2.71 17.94
N GLN A 70 8.62 2.65 18.76
CA GLN A 70 8.59 3.22 20.12
C GLN A 70 8.61 4.75 20.10
N ALA A 71 9.22 5.34 19.07
CA ALA A 71 9.30 6.78 18.91
C ALA A 71 8.05 7.31 18.17
N PRO A 72 7.55 8.52 18.48
CA PRO A 72 6.39 9.11 17.80
C PRO A 72 6.72 9.69 16.42
N ASP A 73 7.99 9.64 15.99
CA ASP A 73 8.44 10.18 14.72
C ASP A 73 7.64 9.58 13.53
N CYS A 74 7.27 10.45 12.59
CA CYS A 74 6.58 10.05 11.36
C CYS A 74 7.54 9.67 10.24
N VAL A 75 8.73 10.24 10.20
CA VAL A 75 9.72 10.02 9.13
C VAL A 75 10.71 8.99 9.64
N LEU A 76 10.67 7.80 9.05
CA LEU A 76 11.40 6.62 9.48
C LEU A 76 12.30 6.10 8.36
N ASP A 77 13.40 5.50 8.77
CA ASP A 77 14.23 4.66 7.93
C ASP A 77 13.93 3.20 8.27
N ILE A 78 13.86 2.37 7.23
CA ILE A 78 13.55 0.95 7.34
C ILE A 78 14.59 0.17 6.55
N ARG A 79 15.16 -0.86 7.17
CA ARG A 79 16.12 -1.75 6.53
C ARG A 79 15.71 -3.19 6.77
N VAL A 80 15.82 -4.02 5.75
CA VAL A 80 15.63 -5.47 5.85
C VAL A 80 16.86 -6.20 5.38
N ARG A 81 17.16 -7.33 6.01
CA ARG A 81 18.18 -8.27 5.60
C ARG A 81 17.53 -9.59 5.23
N TYR A 82 17.74 -10.03 4.00
CA TYR A 82 17.25 -11.30 3.50
C TYR A 82 18.18 -12.44 3.88
N GLN A 83 17.62 -13.65 3.88
CA GLN A 83 18.39 -14.88 3.89
C GLN A 83 19.44 -14.86 2.77
N GLY A 84 20.69 -15.16 3.13
CA GLY A 84 21.85 -15.04 2.23
C GLY A 84 22.54 -13.68 2.26
N GLY A 85 22.07 -12.74 3.09
CA GLY A 85 22.81 -11.53 3.46
C GLY A 85 22.59 -10.31 2.57
N ARG A 86 21.71 -10.40 1.55
CA ARG A 86 21.28 -9.23 0.78
C ARG A 86 20.51 -8.26 1.70
N GLU A 87 20.69 -6.95 1.51
CA GLU A 87 19.98 -5.93 2.27
C GLU A 87 19.22 -4.97 1.34
N GLU A 88 18.09 -4.45 1.83
CA GLU A 88 17.34 -3.40 1.16
C GLU A 88 16.96 -2.32 2.18
N GLU A 89 17.17 -1.05 1.80
CA GLU A 89 16.85 0.10 2.62
C GLU A 89 15.78 0.99 1.98
N ARG A 90 14.98 1.61 2.84
CA ARG A 90 14.01 2.65 2.52
C ARG A 90 14.23 3.79 3.51
N ARG A 91 14.73 4.92 3.00
CA ARG A 91 15.03 6.10 3.81
C ARG A 91 13.91 7.13 3.71
N ASN A 92 13.71 7.92 4.76
CA ASN A 92 12.74 9.02 4.83
C ASN A 92 11.28 8.63 4.51
N VAL A 93 10.88 7.45 4.98
CA VAL A 93 9.53 6.92 4.81
C VAL A 93 8.56 7.64 5.76
N ASN A 94 7.52 8.29 5.22
CA ASN A 94 6.49 8.93 6.05
C ASN A 94 5.45 7.89 6.54
N ALA A 95 5.76 7.26 7.68
CA ALA A 95 4.99 6.24 8.38
C ALA A 95 3.59 6.72 8.81
N CYS A 96 3.46 7.97 9.24
CA CYS A 96 2.15 8.54 9.64
C CYS A 96 1.15 8.64 8.48
N GLY A 97 1.66 8.55 7.26
CA GLY A 97 0.85 8.53 6.07
C GLY A 97 0.38 7.14 5.65
N LEU A 98 1.00 6.08 6.16
CA LEU A 98 0.94 4.75 5.56
C LEU A 98 0.49 3.66 6.52
N SER A 99 -0.05 2.56 5.96
CA SER A 99 -0.31 1.34 6.74
C SER A 99 0.50 0.17 6.27
N ARG A 100 1.25 0.27 5.17
CA ARG A 100 2.09 -0.83 4.69
C ARG A 100 3.34 -0.34 3.97
N VAL A 101 4.43 -1.06 4.12
CA VAL A 101 5.67 -0.89 3.38
C VAL A 101 6.07 -2.27 2.86
N ALA A 102 6.28 -2.40 1.56
CA ALA A 102 6.66 -3.65 0.94
C ALA A 102 8.14 -3.65 0.55
N PHE A 103 8.79 -4.79 0.75
CA PHE A 103 10.18 -5.06 0.40
C PHE A 103 10.25 -6.20 -0.62
N GLY A 104 11.20 -6.15 -1.55
CA GLY A 104 11.40 -7.21 -2.53
C GLY A 104 10.63 -7.09 -3.83
N GLY A 105 9.71 -6.13 -3.96
CA GLY A 105 9.13 -5.75 -5.24
C GLY A 105 10.00 -4.67 -5.90
N GLY A 106 10.29 -4.81 -7.20
CA GLY A 106 11.03 -3.80 -7.97
C GLY A 106 10.55 -2.36 -7.70
N ALA A 107 11.49 -1.53 -7.23
CA ALA A 107 11.37 -0.09 -6.94
C ALA A 107 10.20 0.36 -6.01
N GLY A 108 10.41 0.28 -4.69
CA GLY A 108 10.05 1.37 -3.76
C GLY A 108 8.56 1.61 -3.44
N ALA A 109 7.81 0.59 -3.04
CA ALA A 109 6.40 0.75 -2.65
C ALA A 109 6.21 0.91 -1.12
N THR A 110 6.11 2.16 -0.66
CA THR A 110 5.40 2.50 0.58
C THR A 110 3.89 2.56 0.27
N VAL A 111 3.13 1.58 0.73
CA VAL A 111 1.67 1.50 0.56
C VAL A 111 0.99 2.35 1.63
N ARG A 112 0.49 3.54 1.25
CA ARG A 112 -0.33 4.35 2.17
C ARG A 112 -1.58 3.57 2.56
N GLY A 113 -1.91 3.64 3.84
CA GLY A 113 -2.91 2.81 4.45
C GLY A 113 -4.27 3.43 4.53
N GLY A 114 -5.20 2.88 3.77
CA GLY A 114 -6.60 3.25 3.86
C GLY A 114 -7.24 2.72 5.14
N GLY A 115 -7.47 3.62 6.11
CA GLY A 115 -8.62 3.52 6.99
C GLY A 115 -9.88 3.91 6.22
N ALA A 116 -10.99 3.20 6.47
CA ALA A 116 -12.28 3.45 5.84
C ALA A 116 -12.71 4.92 5.99
N GLY A 117 -12.98 5.59 4.86
CA GLY A 117 -13.61 6.92 4.82
C GLY A 117 -12.68 8.13 4.68
N GLY A 118 -11.35 7.95 4.61
CA GLY A 118 -10.43 9.05 4.33
C GLY A 118 -10.28 9.31 2.83
N SER A 119 -10.91 10.36 2.31
CA SER A 119 -10.60 10.86 0.97
C SER A 119 -9.12 11.27 0.93
N ILE A 120 -8.31 10.46 0.26
CA ILE A 120 -6.93 10.80 -0.04
C ILE A 120 -7.00 12.04 -0.92
N SER A 121 -6.51 13.19 -0.43
CA SER A 121 -5.97 14.17 -1.37
C SER A 121 -4.70 13.55 -1.95
N ARG A 122 -4.88 12.62 -2.89
CA ARG A 122 -3.92 12.42 -3.97
C ARG A 122 -3.63 13.80 -4.51
N GLY A 123 -2.37 14.10 -4.84
CA GLY A 123 -2.12 15.26 -5.69
C GLY A 123 -3.10 15.16 -6.86
N ALA A 124 -3.88 16.21 -7.11
CA ALA A 124 -4.92 16.18 -8.13
C ALA A 124 -4.29 15.64 -9.43
N GLY A 125 -4.72 14.45 -9.88
CA GLY A 125 -4.15 13.80 -11.06
C GLY A 125 -2.98 12.82 -10.84
N ASP A 126 -2.81 12.23 -9.65
CA ASP A 126 -1.97 11.02 -9.46
C ASP A 126 -2.79 9.74 -9.76
N PRO A 127 -2.47 9.02 -10.86
CA PRO A 127 -3.19 7.81 -11.25
C PRO A 127 -2.63 6.52 -10.63
N SER A 128 -1.74 6.60 -9.63
CA SER A 128 -1.13 5.40 -9.02
C SER A 128 -2.11 4.65 -8.10
N PHE A 129 -2.08 3.31 -8.13
CA PHE A 129 -3.02 2.43 -7.42
C PHE A 129 -2.43 1.04 -7.12
N SER A 130 -3.05 0.28 -6.20
CA SER A 130 -2.74 -1.15 -6.01
C SER A 130 -3.60 -2.02 -6.93
N PHE A 131 -2.95 -2.87 -7.72
CA PHE A 131 -3.58 -3.87 -8.59
C PHE A 131 -3.67 -5.20 -7.85
N ALA A 132 -4.88 -5.72 -7.63
CA ALA A 132 -5.09 -7.00 -6.96
C ALA A 132 -5.55 -8.07 -7.95
N ASN A 133 -4.90 -9.23 -7.97
CA ASN A 133 -5.36 -10.38 -8.72
C ASN A 133 -6.52 -11.06 -7.96
N ARG A 134 -7.76 -10.78 -8.34
CA ARG A 134 -8.96 -11.41 -7.77
C ARG A 134 -9.49 -12.53 -8.67
N THR A 135 -8.64 -13.08 -9.53
CA THR A 135 -8.93 -14.26 -10.36
C THR A 135 -8.35 -15.51 -9.72
N GLU A 136 -8.75 -16.69 -10.21
CA GLU A 136 -8.22 -17.98 -9.77
C GLU A 136 -6.89 -18.35 -10.45
N TRP A 137 -6.35 -17.48 -11.32
CA TRP A 137 -5.19 -17.78 -12.16
C TRP A 137 -4.02 -16.86 -11.84
N THR A 138 -2.81 -17.41 -11.80
CA THR A 138 -1.58 -16.62 -11.69
C THR A 138 -1.38 -15.75 -12.94
N ILE A 139 -1.16 -14.46 -12.72
CA ILE A 139 -0.82 -13.49 -13.77
C ILE A 139 0.70 -13.53 -13.96
N ARG A 140 1.12 -13.79 -15.19
CA ARG A 140 2.53 -13.85 -15.60
C ARG A 140 3.08 -12.47 -15.97
N GLU A 141 2.26 -11.63 -16.62
CA GLU A 141 2.64 -10.29 -17.05
C GLU A 141 1.50 -9.31 -16.77
N LEU A 142 1.83 -8.10 -16.30
CA LEU A 142 0.90 -7.00 -16.08
C LEU A 142 1.41 -5.74 -16.78
N TYR A 143 0.63 -5.24 -17.72
CA TYR A 143 0.90 -3.97 -18.39
C TYR A 143 -0.11 -2.93 -17.95
N VAL A 144 0.37 -1.72 -17.68
CA VAL A 144 -0.46 -0.56 -17.34
C VAL A 144 0.12 0.67 -18.02
N SER A 145 -0.68 1.37 -18.82
CA SER A 145 -0.31 2.61 -19.50
C SER A 145 -1.44 3.65 -19.42
N PRO A 146 -1.14 4.95 -19.51
CA PRO A 146 -2.17 5.97 -19.71
C PRO A 146 -3.00 5.66 -20.96
N SER A 147 -4.33 5.83 -20.91
CA SER A 147 -5.20 5.55 -22.07
C SER A 147 -4.92 6.45 -23.29
N THR A 148 -4.14 7.51 -23.12
CA THR A 148 -3.66 8.38 -24.20
C THR A 148 -2.47 7.78 -24.95
N GLU A 149 -1.81 6.76 -24.39
CA GLU A 149 -0.70 6.05 -25.02
C GLU A 149 -1.21 4.85 -25.83
N ARG A 150 -0.64 4.63 -27.02
CA ARG A 150 -1.01 3.49 -27.89
C ARG A 150 -0.32 2.18 -27.52
N GLY A 151 0.76 2.26 -26.74
CA GLY A 151 1.56 1.11 -26.34
C GLY A 151 1.28 0.69 -24.91
N TRP A 152 1.51 -0.59 -24.61
CA TRP A 152 1.39 -1.16 -23.27
C TRP A 152 2.57 -0.82 -22.35
N GLY A 153 3.71 -0.45 -22.94
CA GLY A 153 4.95 -0.20 -22.20
C GLY A 153 5.59 -1.49 -21.69
N ARG A 154 6.40 -1.36 -20.63
CA ARG A 154 7.05 -2.50 -19.98
C ARG A 154 6.09 -3.25 -19.08
N ASP A 155 6.38 -4.53 -18.87
CA ASP A 155 5.75 -5.32 -17.82
C ASP A 155 6.05 -4.71 -16.44
N ARG A 156 5.04 -4.69 -15.58
CA ARG A 156 5.07 -4.15 -14.22
C ARG A 156 5.43 -5.21 -13.18
N LEU A 157 5.41 -6.49 -13.55
CA LEU A 157 5.87 -7.58 -12.69
C LEU A 157 7.37 -7.84 -12.85
N GLY A 158 7.89 -7.81 -14.08
CA GLY A 158 9.30 -8.05 -14.36
C GLY A 158 9.56 -9.56 -14.47
N ASP A 159 10.47 -10.08 -13.65
CA ASP A 159 10.71 -11.53 -13.58
C ASP A 159 9.75 -12.25 -12.60
N ASP A 160 8.92 -11.48 -11.87
CA ASP A 160 7.96 -11.98 -10.89
C ASP A 160 6.61 -12.36 -11.52
N THR A 161 5.81 -13.15 -10.80
CA THR A 161 4.40 -13.43 -11.12
C THR A 161 3.46 -12.90 -10.02
N LEU A 162 2.18 -12.73 -10.33
CA LEU A 162 1.17 -12.30 -9.37
C LEU A 162 0.09 -13.37 -9.17
N ASP A 163 0.20 -14.10 -8.05
CA ASP A 163 -0.71 -15.19 -7.69
C ASP A 163 -2.12 -14.71 -7.32
N PRO A 164 -3.13 -15.60 -7.40
CA PRO A 164 -4.47 -15.33 -6.89
C PRO A 164 -4.47 -14.77 -5.46
N GLY A 165 -5.23 -13.71 -5.22
CA GLY A 165 -5.34 -13.05 -3.92
C GLY A 165 -4.22 -12.06 -3.60
N HIS A 166 -3.14 -12.03 -4.37
CA HIS A 166 -2.01 -11.11 -4.15
C HIS A 166 -2.22 -9.76 -4.85
N ASP A 167 -1.50 -8.74 -4.38
CA ASP A 167 -1.55 -7.38 -4.90
C ASP A 167 -0.17 -6.83 -5.32
N ARG A 168 -0.19 -5.92 -6.29
CA ARG A 168 0.99 -5.23 -6.81
C ARG A 168 0.73 -3.73 -6.89
N TRP A 169 1.62 -2.94 -6.31
CA TRP A 169 1.58 -1.48 -6.47
C TRP A 169 1.98 -1.05 -7.89
N ILE A 170 1.18 -0.18 -8.50
CA ILE A 170 1.43 0.38 -9.83
C ILE A 170 1.69 1.87 -9.71
N GLY A 171 2.97 2.24 -9.84
CA GLY A 171 3.40 3.64 -9.94
C GLY A 171 3.23 4.18 -11.35
N LEU A 172 2.56 5.32 -11.47
CA LEU A 172 2.34 6.03 -12.73
C LEU A 172 2.71 7.52 -12.60
N PRO A 173 3.20 8.15 -13.67
CA PRO A 173 3.51 9.57 -13.65
C PRO A 173 2.24 10.41 -13.44
N SER A 174 2.28 11.33 -12.48
CA SER A 174 1.21 12.31 -12.25
C SER A 174 1.08 13.28 -13.42
N GLY A 175 -0.13 13.79 -13.66
CA GLY A 175 -0.38 14.84 -14.66
C GLY A 175 -0.57 14.33 -16.10
N ARG A 176 -0.63 13.01 -16.32
CA ARG A 176 -0.94 12.39 -17.64
C ARG A 176 -2.42 12.02 -17.83
N GLY A 177 -3.27 12.37 -16.86
CA GLY A 177 -4.67 11.98 -16.82
C GLY A 177 -4.91 10.76 -15.93
N CYS A 178 -6.18 10.49 -15.65
CA CYS A 178 -6.63 9.49 -14.68
C CYS A 178 -7.13 8.18 -15.30
N ALA A 179 -7.29 8.18 -16.63
CA ALA A 179 -7.69 7.01 -17.39
C ALA A 179 -6.46 6.18 -17.78
N VAL A 180 -6.47 4.90 -17.40
CA VAL A 180 -5.43 3.94 -17.74
C VAL A 180 -5.99 2.74 -18.48
N ASP A 181 -5.17 2.16 -19.33
CA ASP A 181 -5.42 0.88 -19.97
C ASP A 181 -4.54 -0.17 -19.28
N MET A 182 -5.12 -1.35 -19.07
CA MET A 182 -4.49 -2.48 -18.42
C MET A 182 -4.61 -3.73 -19.28
N LYS A 183 -3.51 -4.49 -19.38
CA LYS A 183 -3.48 -5.82 -20.00
C LYS A 183 -2.80 -6.79 -19.06
N VAL A 184 -3.40 -7.96 -18.88
CA VAL A 184 -2.78 -9.08 -18.17
C VAL A 184 -2.51 -10.22 -19.14
N VAL A 185 -1.46 -10.99 -18.90
CA VAL A 185 -1.20 -12.28 -19.54
C VAL A 185 -1.07 -13.33 -18.45
N TYR A 186 -1.86 -14.39 -18.54
CA TYR A 186 -1.84 -15.50 -17.58
C TYR A 186 -0.75 -16.52 -17.93
N MET A 187 -0.48 -17.45 -17.00
CA MET A 187 0.49 -18.54 -17.21
C MET A 187 0.19 -19.42 -18.43
N ASN A 188 -1.08 -19.56 -18.81
CA ASN A 188 -1.49 -20.32 -20.00
C ASN A 188 -1.39 -19.52 -21.32
N GLY A 189 -0.84 -18.31 -21.29
CA GLY A 189 -0.68 -17.43 -22.45
C GLY A 189 -1.95 -16.65 -22.84
N GLN A 190 -3.10 -16.89 -22.22
CA GLN A 190 -4.28 -16.08 -22.47
C GLN A 190 -4.08 -14.66 -21.94
N SER A 191 -4.60 -13.68 -22.67
CA SER A 191 -4.55 -12.28 -22.25
C SER A 191 -5.93 -11.65 -22.15
N ARG A 192 -6.08 -10.70 -21.23
CA ARG A 192 -7.30 -9.90 -21.07
C ARG A 192 -6.96 -8.43 -20.91
N GLU A 193 -7.85 -7.57 -21.40
CA GLU A 193 -7.67 -6.12 -21.40
C GLU A 193 -8.82 -5.40 -20.68
N ARG A 194 -8.51 -4.24 -20.10
CA ARG A 194 -9.45 -3.24 -19.61
C ARG A 194 -8.94 -1.88 -20.05
N ARG A 195 -9.81 -1.06 -20.62
CA ARG A 195 -9.43 0.25 -21.16
C ARG A 195 -10.23 1.37 -20.51
N GLY A 196 -9.64 2.55 -20.44
CA GLY A 196 -10.27 3.76 -19.91
C GLY A 196 -10.63 3.67 -18.43
N VAL A 197 -9.85 2.94 -17.63
CA VAL A 197 -10.13 2.77 -16.20
C VAL A 197 -9.70 4.02 -15.44
N GLU A 198 -10.64 4.65 -14.75
CA GLU A 198 -10.36 5.80 -13.87
C GLU A 198 -9.68 5.32 -12.57
N THR A 199 -8.54 5.92 -12.24
CA THR A 199 -7.67 5.49 -11.12
C THR A 199 -7.34 6.58 -10.11
N CYS A 200 -7.53 7.86 -10.44
CA CYS A 200 -7.27 8.94 -9.48
C CYS A 200 -8.27 8.92 -8.32
N SER A 201 -9.49 8.45 -8.51
CA SER A 201 -10.44 8.27 -7.41
C SER A 201 -10.30 6.92 -6.68
N ARG A 202 -9.44 6.00 -7.15
CA ARG A 202 -9.41 4.59 -6.71
C ARG A 202 -8.06 4.15 -6.15
N ALA A 203 -7.97 3.88 -4.86
CA ALA A 203 -6.74 3.39 -4.21
C ALA A 203 -6.36 1.97 -4.65
N ASP A 204 -7.35 1.15 -4.97
CA ASP A 204 -7.19 -0.22 -5.42
C ASP A 204 -8.00 -0.51 -6.69
N TYR A 205 -7.54 -1.50 -7.45
CA TYR A 205 -8.26 -2.09 -8.56
C TYR A 205 -8.15 -3.62 -8.47
N GLY A 206 -9.28 -4.31 -8.32
CA GLY A 206 -9.30 -5.77 -8.38
C GLY A 206 -9.59 -6.28 -9.76
N TRP A 207 -8.63 -7.01 -10.33
CA TRP A 207 -8.78 -7.70 -11.59
C TRP A 207 -9.62 -8.97 -11.44
N ARG A 208 -10.64 -9.12 -12.28
CA ARG A 208 -11.62 -10.21 -12.30
C ARG A 208 -11.80 -10.74 -13.73
#